data_AF-A0A838X1T0-F1
#
_entry.id   AF-A0A838X1T0-F1
#
_cell.length_a   1.000
_cell.length_b   1.000
_cell.length_c   1.000
_cell.angle_alpha   90.00
_cell.angle_beta   90.00
_cell.angle_gamma   90.00
#
_symmetry.space_group_name_H-M   'P 1'
#
loop_
_entity.id
_entity.type
_entity.pdbx_description
1 polymer ?
#
loop_
_entity_poly.entity_id
_entity_poly.type
_entity_poly.pdbx_seq_one_letter_code
_entity_poly.pdbx_strand_id
1 'polypeptide(L)'
;MSVLSRVRGIKVAATIIVVVLVVAAVALLVDTAAASRVERTLALRASADERLSATPDAYVAGFPFSQVAVTSTIPRVSVSALDATVEGLGTVNTTAEAFDVDIDAEAAFAGEFAGAHATMVRRKVRLDGVAFGELLGMTDLDIANPYNISPSGGTASEAQLTGTVPGTDAPSTVVVTLRLDGSTFQMRPSLLLDAPPG
;
A
#
# COMPACT_ATOMS: atom_id res chain seq x y z
N MET A 1 44.18 -45.13 -6.11
CA MET A 1 43.59 -44.00 -5.36
C MET A 1 42.43 -44.54 -4.52
N SER A 2 42.63 -44.71 -3.22
CA SER A 2 41.76 -45.48 -2.32
C SER A 2 40.41 -44.80 -2.03
N VAL A 3 39.34 -45.58 -1.95
CA VAL A 3 37.97 -45.16 -1.57
C VAL A 3 37.94 -44.22 -0.34
N LEU A 4 38.86 -44.42 0.62
CA LEU A 4 39.03 -43.60 1.82
C LEU A 4 39.38 -42.13 1.53
N SER A 5 40.14 -41.81 0.47
CA SER A 5 40.46 -40.41 0.12
C SER A 5 39.25 -39.71 -0.53
N ARG A 6 38.43 -40.47 -1.28
CA ARG A 6 37.18 -40.00 -1.88
C ARG A 6 36.14 -39.67 -0.80
N VAL A 7 35.97 -40.54 0.21
CA VAL A 7 35.04 -40.32 1.33
C VAL A 7 35.48 -39.15 2.21
N ARG A 8 36.79 -38.98 2.47
CA ARG A 8 37.32 -37.80 3.18
C ARG A 8 37.08 -36.51 2.40
N GLY A 9 37.31 -36.49 1.08
CA GLY A 9 37.04 -35.34 0.22
C GLY A 9 35.57 -34.91 0.21
N ILE A 10 34.65 -35.89 0.15
CA ILE A 10 33.20 -35.63 0.20
C ILE A 10 32.79 -35.03 1.56
N LYS A 11 33.33 -35.54 2.68
CA LYS A 11 33.04 -35.01 4.02
C LYS A 11 33.54 -33.57 4.18
N VAL A 12 34.75 -33.26 3.71
CA VAL A 12 35.29 -31.89 3.76
C VAL A 12 34.46 -30.93 2.90
N ALA A 13 34.10 -31.33 1.68
CA ALA A 13 33.24 -30.53 0.81
C ALA A 13 31.85 -30.29 1.44
N ALA A 14 31.24 -31.32 2.03
CA ALA A 14 29.97 -31.20 2.73
C ALA A 14 30.07 -30.23 3.93
N THR A 15 31.14 -30.30 4.73
CA THR A 15 31.35 -29.37 5.84
C THR A 15 31.48 -27.92 5.34
N ILE A 16 32.23 -27.68 4.26
CA ILE A 16 32.38 -26.33 3.69
C ILE A 16 31.02 -25.80 3.23
N ILE A 17 30.23 -26.61 2.53
CA ILE A 17 28.89 -26.23 2.07
C ILE A 17 28.01 -25.85 3.27
N VAL A 18 27.99 -26.68 4.32
CA VAL A 18 27.20 -26.39 5.53
C VAL A 18 27.65 -25.07 6.17
N VAL A 19 28.95 -24.82 6.30
CA VAL A 19 29.47 -23.56 6.85
C VAL A 19 29.02 -22.37 6.00
N VAL A 20 29.14 -22.46 4.67
CA VAL A 20 28.69 -21.40 3.76
C VAL A 20 27.20 -21.14 3.90
N LEU A 21 26.38 -22.19 3.98
CA LEU A 21 24.93 -22.06 4.17
C LEU A 21 24.57 -21.42 5.52
N VAL A 22 25.28 -21.79 6.60
CA VAL A 22 25.07 -21.18 7.92
C VAL A 22 25.45 -19.70 7.91
N VAL A 23 26.59 -19.34 7.32
CA VAL A 23 27.01 -17.94 7.19
C VAL A 23 26.01 -17.14 6.35
N ALA A 24 25.55 -17.70 5.23
CA ALA A 24 24.54 -17.07 4.39
C ALA A 24 23.22 -16.87 5.16
N ALA A 25 22.76 -17.87 5.92
CA ALA A 25 21.56 -17.76 6.73
C ALA A 25 21.68 -16.66 7.80
N VAL A 26 22.82 -16.58 8.49
CA VAL A 26 23.08 -15.52 9.47
C VAL A 26 23.10 -14.14 8.80
N ALA A 27 23.73 -14.01 7.64
CA ALA A 27 23.76 -12.75 6.89
C ALA A 27 22.34 -12.29 6.50
N LEU A 28 21.48 -13.21 6.05
CA LEU A 28 20.08 -12.90 5.72
C LEU A 28 19.27 -12.49 6.96
N LEU A 29 19.54 -13.06 8.14
CA LEU A 29 18.89 -12.63 9.38
C LEU A 29 19.33 -11.23 9.82
N VAL A 30 20.59 -10.88 9.63
CA VAL A 30 21.09 -9.52 9.90
C VAL A 30 20.46 -8.52 8.92
N ASP A 31 20.35 -8.91 7.66
CA ASP A 31 19.73 -8.11 6.61
C ASP A 31 18.25 -7.81 6.88
N THR A 32 17.47 -8.82 7.26
CA THR A 32 16.06 -8.61 7.64
C THR A 32 15.92 -7.73 8.88
N ALA A 33 16.81 -7.88 9.87
CA ALA A 33 16.82 -7.01 11.04
C ALA A 33 17.14 -5.55 10.67
N ALA A 34 18.05 -5.33 9.72
CA ALA A 34 18.36 -4.00 9.20
C ALA A 34 17.15 -3.40 8.47
N ALA A 35 16.50 -4.16 7.58
CA ALA A 35 15.29 -3.74 6.88
C ALA A 35 14.18 -3.34 7.85
N SER A 36 13.86 -4.18 8.84
CA SER A 36 12.83 -3.89 9.84
C SER A 36 13.16 -2.67 10.72
N ARG A 37 14.45 -2.37 10.95
CA ARG A 37 14.85 -1.14 11.64
C ARG A 37 14.58 0.09 10.79
N VAL A 38 14.88 0.03 9.50
CA VAL A 38 14.61 1.10 8.55
C VAL A 38 13.11 1.33 8.43
N GLU A 39 12.31 0.28 8.24
CA GLU A 39 10.84 0.32 8.20
C GLU A 39 10.27 0.96 9.47
N ARG A 40 10.70 0.53 10.66
CA ARG A 40 10.28 1.15 11.92
C ARG A 40 10.62 2.63 11.97
N THR A 41 11.81 3.02 11.52
CA THR A 41 12.23 4.42 11.58
C THR A 41 11.40 5.28 10.60
N LEU A 42 11.11 4.75 9.41
CA LEU A 42 10.20 5.37 8.45
C LEU A 42 8.79 5.53 9.00
N ALA A 43 8.24 4.49 9.63
CA ALA A 43 6.92 4.53 10.28
C ALA A 43 6.85 5.60 11.38
N LEU A 44 7.88 5.68 12.23
CA LEU A 44 7.95 6.69 13.31
C LEU A 44 8.06 8.11 12.76
N ARG A 45 8.85 8.33 11.70
CA ARG A 45 8.91 9.66 11.06
C ARG A 45 7.58 10.04 10.42
N ALA A 46 6.91 9.10 9.76
CA ALA A 46 5.61 9.33 9.17
C ALA A 46 4.54 9.63 10.23
N SER A 47 4.65 9.05 11.44
CA SER A 47 3.73 9.32 12.56
C SER A 47 3.80 10.74 13.14
N ALA A 48 4.76 11.57 12.70
CA ALA A 48 4.80 12.98 13.09
C ALA A 48 3.71 13.84 12.40
N ASP A 49 2.98 13.29 11.43
CA ASP A 49 1.85 13.95 10.78
C ASP A 49 0.60 13.90 11.67
N GLU A 50 0.09 15.06 12.06
CA GLU A 50 -1.07 15.22 12.96
C GLU A 50 -2.37 14.61 12.41
N ARG A 51 -2.43 14.32 11.10
CA ARG A 51 -3.60 13.69 10.45
C ARG A 51 -3.70 12.19 10.74
N LEU A 52 -2.66 11.58 11.29
CA LEU A 52 -2.62 10.15 11.56
C LEU A 52 -3.08 9.89 13.00
N SER A 53 -4.06 9.01 13.15
CA SER A 53 -4.58 8.59 14.46
C SER A 53 -3.67 7.57 15.17
N ALA A 54 -2.81 6.88 14.40
CA ALA A 54 -1.88 5.86 14.88
C ALA A 54 -0.60 5.83 14.03
N THR A 55 0.43 5.14 14.51
CA THR A 55 1.65 4.89 13.74
C THR A 55 1.32 4.11 12.46
N PRO A 56 1.69 4.62 11.27
CA PRO A 56 1.42 3.93 10.01
C PRO A 56 2.33 2.71 9.85
N ASP A 57 1.89 1.75 9.04
CA ASP A 57 2.70 0.64 8.61
C ASP A 57 3.66 1.09 7.50
N ALA A 58 4.90 0.62 7.53
CA ALA A 58 5.93 1.00 6.57
C ALA A 58 6.65 -0.23 6.06
N TYR A 59 6.90 -0.28 4.76
CA TYR A 59 7.51 -1.41 4.09
C TYR A 59 8.57 -0.96 3.09
N VAL A 60 9.72 -1.62 3.11
CA VAL A 60 10.84 -1.38 2.18
C VAL A 60 11.12 -2.68 1.43
N ALA A 61 10.87 -2.66 0.12
CA ALA A 61 11.11 -3.81 -0.74
C ALA A 61 12.60 -3.92 -1.14
N GLY A 62 12.96 -5.10 -1.63
CA GLY A 62 14.33 -5.44 -2.01
C GLY A 62 14.92 -6.44 -1.03
N PHE A 63 15.14 -7.67 -1.50
CA PHE A 63 15.75 -8.73 -0.72
C PHE A 63 17.01 -9.24 -1.43
N PRO A 64 18.18 -9.27 -0.75
CA PRO A 64 18.44 -8.68 0.56
C PRO A 64 18.38 -7.13 0.52
N PHE A 65 17.97 -6.48 1.60
CA PHE A 65 17.88 -5.01 1.68
C PHE A 65 19.25 -4.34 1.47
N SER A 66 20.31 -4.94 2.03
CA SER A 66 21.69 -4.48 1.93
C SER A 66 22.24 -4.33 0.51
N GLN A 67 21.55 -4.89 -0.51
CA GLN A 67 21.90 -4.65 -1.91
C GLN A 67 21.85 -3.16 -2.28
N VAL A 68 21.07 -2.33 -1.57
CA VAL A 68 21.01 -0.88 -1.76
C VAL A 68 22.37 -0.20 -1.61
N ALA A 69 23.29 -0.78 -0.83
CA ALA A 69 24.66 -0.28 -0.69
C ALA A 69 25.45 -0.30 -2.01
N VAL A 70 25.03 -1.13 -2.97
CA VAL A 70 25.67 -1.28 -4.27
C VAL A 70 24.78 -0.73 -5.38
N THR A 71 23.47 -0.98 -5.31
CA THR A 71 22.53 -0.56 -6.36
C THR A 71 22.12 0.90 -6.24
N SER A 72 22.17 1.49 -5.04
CA SER A 72 21.59 2.82 -4.73
C SER A 72 20.13 2.97 -5.14
N THR A 73 19.42 1.85 -5.30
CA THR A 73 18.03 1.81 -5.74
C THR A 73 17.24 0.83 -4.88
N ILE A 74 16.05 1.24 -4.46
CA ILE A 74 15.09 0.42 -3.74
C ILE A 74 13.85 0.19 -4.63
N PRO A 75 13.46 -1.07 -4.89
CA PRO A 75 12.35 -1.37 -5.80
C PRO A 75 11.02 -0.71 -5.41
N ARG A 76 10.72 -0.67 -4.11
CA ARG A 76 9.49 -0.05 -3.59
C ARG A 76 9.62 0.36 -2.14
N VAL A 77 9.10 1.52 -1.80
CA VAL A 77 8.84 1.96 -0.43
C VAL A 77 7.35 2.22 -0.29
N SER A 78 6.72 1.73 0.78
CA SER A 78 5.29 1.90 1.04
C SER A 78 5.07 2.40 2.46
N VAL A 79 4.13 3.34 2.63
CA VAL A 79 3.61 3.78 3.91
C VAL A 79 2.10 3.71 3.86
N SER A 80 1.48 3.01 4.80
CA SER A 80 0.03 2.83 4.88
C SER A 80 -0.49 3.23 6.25
N ALA A 81 -1.42 4.18 6.28
CA ALA A 81 -2.09 4.58 7.51
C ALA A 81 -3.55 4.15 7.47
N LEU A 82 -4.01 3.61 8.60
CA LEU A 82 -5.41 3.36 8.85
C LEU A 82 -6.01 4.56 9.57
N ASP A 83 -7.29 4.81 9.33
CA ASP A 83 -8.07 5.85 10.02
C ASP A 83 -7.40 7.24 10.02
N ALA A 84 -6.84 7.62 8.87
CA ALA A 84 -6.25 8.94 8.67
C ALA A 84 -7.34 9.98 8.43
N THR A 85 -7.25 11.12 9.11
CA THR A 85 -8.19 12.22 8.92
C THR A 85 -7.78 13.06 7.72
N VAL A 86 -8.61 13.07 6.68
CA VAL A 86 -8.38 13.88 5.48
C VAL A 86 -9.49 14.92 5.37
N GLU A 87 -9.09 16.19 5.29
CA GLU A 87 -10.02 17.31 5.13
C GLU A 87 -10.93 17.07 3.91
N GLY A 88 -12.23 17.23 4.12
CA GLY A 88 -13.26 17.00 3.10
C GLY A 88 -13.61 15.54 2.81
N LEU A 89 -12.81 14.55 3.26
CA LEU A 89 -13.08 13.11 3.08
C LEU A 89 -13.41 12.35 4.38
N GLY A 90 -13.17 12.96 5.54
CA GLY A 90 -13.35 12.32 6.84
C GLY A 90 -12.24 11.32 7.15
N THR A 91 -12.59 10.24 7.86
CA THR A 91 -11.67 9.17 8.25
C THR A 91 -11.51 8.18 7.10
N VAL A 92 -10.28 8.01 6.60
CA VAL A 92 -9.99 7.18 5.43
C VAL A 92 -8.74 6.34 5.63
N ASN A 93 -8.65 5.23 4.90
CA ASN A 93 -7.41 4.46 4.81
C ASN A 93 -6.56 4.99 3.66
N THR A 94 -5.30 5.33 3.92
CA THR A 94 -4.41 5.91 2.91
C THR A 94 -3.12 5.11 2.77
N THR A 95 -2.65 4.97 1.53
CA THR A 95 -1.37 4.33 1.21
C THR A 95 -0.61 5.21 0.22
N ALA A 96 0.66 5.45 0.49
CA ALA A 96 1.60 6.05 -0.44
C ALA A 96 2.70 5.03 -0.76
N GLU A 97 2.88 4.75 -2.04
CA GLU A 97 3.94 3.88 -2.55
C GLU A 97 4.84 4.67 -3.50
N ALA A 98 6.15 4.50 -3.37
CA ALA A 98 7.14 4.97 -4.32
C ALA A 98 7.85 3.75 -4.93
N PHE A 99 8.07 3.77 -6.25
CA PHE A 99 8.67 2.67 -7.02
C PHE A 99 9.97 3.11 -7.67
N ASP A 100 10.93 2.20 -7.70
CA ASP A 100 12.27 2.40 -8.23
C ASP A 100 12.87 3.70 -7.68
N VAL A 101 13.12 3.67 -6.37
CA VAL A 101 13.56 4.81 -5.57
C VAL A 101 15.08 4.87 -5.57
N ASP A 102 15.65 5.89 -6.22
CA ASP A 102 17.06 6.20 -6.20
C ASP A 102 17.41 6.98 -4.93
N ILE A 103 18.29 6.41 -4.12
CA ILE A 103 18.62 6.89 -2.78
C ILE A 103 20.05 6.51 -2.39
N ASP A 104 20.75 7.43 -1.74
CA ASP A 104 22.07 7.16 -1.16
C ASP A 104 21.97 6.07 -0.09
N ALA A 105 22.95 5.16 -0.06
CA ALA A 105 22.95 4.05 0.89
C ALA A 105 22.85 4.53 2.34
N GLU A 106 23.59 5.58 2.72
CA GLU A 106 23.54 6.14 4.08
C GLU A 106 22.13 6.61 4.46
N ALA A 107 21.46 7.33 3.56
CA ALA A 107 20.09 7.79 3.75
C ALA A 107 19.09 6.61 3.82
N ALA A 108 19.27 5.59 2.98
CA ALA A 108 18.46 4.37 3.01
C ALA A 108 18.57 3.64 4.35
N PHE A 109 19.79 3.42 4.87
CA PHE A 109 20.01 2.80 6.18
C PHE A 109 19.56 3.69 7.35
N ALA A 110 19.54 5.01 7.18
CA ALA A 110 18.99 5.95 8.14
C ALA A 110 17.45 6.03 8.10
N GLY A 111 16.80 5.47 7.07
CA GLY A 111 15.37 5.59 6.79
C GLY A 111 14.93 7.00 6.39
N GLU A 112 15.83 7.76 5.77
CA GLU A 112 15.60 9.13 5.33
C GLU A 112 15.32 9.16 3.81
N PHE A 113 14.04 9.05 3.47
CA PHE A 113 13.59 8.99 2.08
C PHE A 113 13.19 10.35 1.50
N ALA A 114 13.23 11.40 2.31
CA ALA A 114 12.90 12.75 1.87
C ALA A 114 13.96 13.24 0.87
N GLY A 115 13.52 13.73 -0.29
CA GLY A 115 14.42 14.19 -1.35
C GLY A 115 14.94 13.08 -2.28
N ALA A 116 14.65 11.81 -2.00
CA ALA A 116 14.94 10.71 -2.91
C ALA A 116 14.11 10.81 -4.20
N HIS A 117 14.66 10.34 -5.31
CA HIS A 117 13.99 10.34 -6.60
C HIS A 117 13.26 9.01 -6.81
N ALA A 118 11.99 9.05 -7.21
CA ALA A 118 11.21 7.84 -7.52
C ALA A 118 10.68 7.92 -8.94
N THR A 119 10.76 6.81 -9.67
CA THR A 119 10.22 6.73 -11.04
C THR A 119 8.71 6.89 -11.06
N MET A 120 8.02 6.35 -10.06
CA MET A 120 6.57 6.45 -9.93
C MET A 120 6.17 6.57 -8.47
N VAL A 121 5.20 7.46 -8.20
CA VAL A 121 4.52 7.54 -6.90
C VAL A 121 3.06 7.19 -7.10
N ARG A 122 2.56 6.20 -6.36
CA ARG A 122 1.17 5.80 -6.31
C ARG A 122 0.58 6.19 -4.97
N ARG A 123 -0.51 6.95 -4.99
CA ARG A 123 -1.30 7.27 -3.81
C ARG A 123 -2.65 6.58 -3.91
N LYS A 124 -3.06 5.95 -2.84
CA LYS A 124 -4.35 5.28 -2.72
C LYS A 124 -5.07 5.85 -1.51
N VAL A 125 -6.31 6.26 -1.71
CA VAL A 125 -7.25 6.60 -0.65
C VAL A 125 -8.40 5.61 -0.77
N ARG A 126 -8.76 4.98 0.34
CA ARG A 126 -9.89 4.06 0.44
C ARG A 126 -10.86 4.63 1.46
N LEU A 127 -12.02 5.03 0.97
CA LEU A 127 -13.19 5.36 1.76
C LEU A 127 -14.04 4.11 1.90
N ASP A 128 -14.56 3.85 3.10
CA ASP A 128 -15.64 2.88 3.27
C ASP A 128 -17.00 3.52 2.98
N GLY A 129 -18.04 2.70 2.88
CA GLY A 129 -19.40 3.18 2.57
C GLY A 129 -19.96 4.12 3.64
N VAL A 130 -19.53 3.98 4.89
CA VAL A 130 -19.98 4.82 6.01
C VAL A 130 -19.38 6.22 5.91
N ALA A 131 -18.05 6.31 5.77
CA ALA A 131 -17.33 7.58 5.59
C ALA A 131 -17.78 8.30 4.31
N PHE A 132 -18.04 7.54 3.23
CA PHE A 132 -18.55 8.13 2.00
C PHE A 132 -20.01 8.58 2.13
N GLY A 133 -20.84 7.86 2.89
CA GLY A 133 -22.19 8.28 3.27
C GLY A 133 -22.17 9.61 4.03
N GLU A 134 -21.34 9.71 5.06
CA GLU A 134 -21.18 10.93 5.87
C GLU A 134 -20.80 12.14 5.00
N LEU A 135 -19.92 11.96 4.02
CA LEU A 135 -19.55 13.00 3.05
C LEU A 135 -20.73 13.49 2.21
N LEU A 136 -21.67 12.60 1.88
CA LEU A 136 -22.89 12.93 1.13
C LEU A 136 -24.04 13.38 2.05
N GLY A 137 -23.83 13.42 3.37
CA GLY A 137 -24.87 13.69 4.36
C GLY A 137 -25.89 12.56 4.49
N MET A 138 -25.50 11.33 4.15
CA MET A 138 -26.35 10.13 4.15
C MET A 138 -25.85 9.12 5.18
N THR A 139 -26.75 8.59 6.01
CA THR A 139 -26.40 7.57 7.03
C THR A 139 -26.66 6.14 6.57
N ASP A 140 -27.36 5.97 5.45
CA ASP A 140 -27.85 4.71 4.91
C ASP A 140 -27.29 4.43 3.50
N LEU A 141 -26.13 5.03 3.17
CA LEU A 141 -25.51 4.87 1.87
C LEU A 141 -24.99 3.44 1.69
N ASP A 142 -25.53 2.75 0.68
CA ASP A 142 -25.04 1.47 0.18
C ASP A 142 -24.36 1.65 -1.18
N ILE A 143 -23.27 0.92 -1.39
CA ILE A 143 -22.44 0.98 -2.61
C ILE A 143 -22.34 -0.42 -3.19
N ALA A 144 -22.91 -0.61 -4.37
CA ALA A 144 -22.90 -1.87 -5.09
C ALA A 144 -22.27 -1.73 -6.48
N ASN A 145 -21.88 -2.85 -7.08
CA ASN A 145 -21.56 -2.88 -8.50
C ASN A 145 -22.87 -2.80 -9.30
N PRO A 146 -23.02 -1.86 -10.25
CA PRO A 146 -24.24 -1.74 -11.04
C PRO A 146 -24.52 -2.98 -11.91
N TYR A 147 -23.50 -3.81 -12.16
CA TYR A 147 -23.62 -5.04 -12.92
C TYR A 147 -23.12 -6.24 -12.10
N ASN A 148 -23.77 -7.39 -12.26
CA ASN A 148 -23.25 -8.66 -11.75
C ASN A 148 -22.07 -9.13 -12.62
N ILE A 149 -20.92 -8.48 -12.44
CA ILE A 149 -19.65 -8.87 -13.06
C ILE A 149 -18.63 -9.16 -11.97
N SER A 150 -17.94 -10.30 -12.15
CA SER A 150 -16.90 -10.84 -11.28
C SER A 150 -15.86 -9.78 -10.84
N PRO A 151 -15.15 -9.97 -9.70
CA PRO A 151 -14.38 -8.93 -8.99
C PRO A 151 -13.19 -8.31 -9.75
N SER A 152 -12.90 -8.76 -10.97
CA SER A 152 -11.82 -8.24 -11.82
C SER A 152 -12.33 -7.08 -12.69
N GLY A 153 -12.29 -5.88 -12.12
CA GLY A 153 -12.86 -4.64 -12.67
C GLY A 153 -12.36 -4.25 -14.07
N GLY A 154 -13.30 -3.78 -14.88
CA GLY A 154 -13.05 -3.11 -16.16
C GLY A 154 -12.73 -1.62 -16.01
N THR A 155 -12.46 -0.95 -17.13
CA THR A 155 -11.89 0.41 -17.25
C THR A 155 -12.89 1.57 -17.05
N ALA A 156 -14.13 1.27 -16.67
CA ALA A 156 -15.10 2.27 -16.24
C ALA A 156 -15.50 1.96 -14.80
N SER A 157 -15.09 2.83 -13.87
CA SER A 157 -15.50 2.76 -12.48
C SER A 157 -16.92 3.29 -12.38
N GLU A 158 -17.89 2.41 -12.50
CA GLU A 158 -19.29 2.70 -12.20
C GLU A 158 -19.65 2.11 -10.85
N ALA A 159 -20.53 2.78 -10.13
CA ALA A 159 -21.07 2.31 -8.86
C ALA A 159 -22.57 2.55 -8.84
N GLN A 160 -23.32 1.62 -8.25
CA GLN A 160 -24.70 1.86 -7.88
C GLN A 160 -24.70 2.35 -6.43
N LEU A 161 -25.25 3.53 -6.21
CA LEU A 161 -25.42 4.14 -4.90
C LEU A 161 -26.90 4.09 -4.52
N THR A 162 -27.18 3.62 -3.33
CA THR A 162 -28.54 3.62 -2.76
C THR A 162 -28.50 4.36 -1.43
N GLY A 163 -29.34 5.37 -1.23
CA GLY A 163 -29.38 6.09 0.04
C GLY A 163 -30.43 7.18 0.06
N THR A 164 -30.72 7.71 1.25
CA THR A 164 -31.71 8.76 1.45
C THR A 164 -31.05 10.13 1.27
N VAL A 165 -31.46 10.85 0.21
CA VAL A 165 -30.91 12.17 -0.10
C VAL A 165 -31.38 13.18 0.95
N PRO A 166 -30.50 14.06 1.47
CA PRO A 166 -30.91 15.11 2.41
C PRO A 166 -32.11 15.92 1.88
N GLY A 167 -33.18 15.96 2.68
CA GLY A 167 -34.44 16.61 2.31
C GLY A 167 -35.49 15.68 1.67
N THR A 168 -35.24 14.37 1.61
CA THR A 168 -36.21 13.35 1.20
C THR A 168 -36.44 12.33 2.31
N ASP A 169 -37.60 11.67 2.29
CA ASP A 169 -38.01 10.69 3.32
C ASP A 169 -37.86 9.24 2.86
N ALA A 170 -37.37 9.01 1.65
CA ALA A 170 -37.22 7.67 1.07
C ALA A 170 -35.95 7.58 0.21
N PRO A 171 -35.35 6.39 0.11
CA PRO A 171 -34.08 6.21 -0.59
C PRO A 171 -34.23 6.38 -2.11
N SER A 172 -33.15 6.84 -2.74
CA SER A 172 -32.99 6.84 -4.19
C SER A 172 -31.85 5.93 -4.61
N THR A 173 -31.97 5.29 -5.76
CA THR A 173 -30.94 4.42 -6.34
C THR A 173 -30.42 5.02 -7.63
N VAL A 174 -29.12 5.28 -7.71
CA VAL A 174 -28.46 5.93 -8.85
C VAL A 174 -27.21 5.18 -9.25
N VAL A 175 -27.03 4.92 -10.55
CA VAL A 175 -25.73 4.57 -11.10
C VAL A 175 -24.93 5.85 -11.32
N VAL A 176 -23.71 5.88 -10.79
CA VAL A 176 -22.76 6.96 -10.97
C VAL A 176 -21.55 6.50 -11.77
N THR A 177 -21.02 7.41 -12.57
CA THR A 177 -19.71 7.26 -13.20
C THR A 177 -18.66 7.96 -12.35
N LEU A 178 -17.56 7.26 -12.07
CA LEU A 178 -16.45 7.75 -11.29
C LEU A 178 -15.27 7.99 -12.23
N ARG A 179 -14.78 9.23 -12.27
CA ARG A 179 -13.67 9.65 -13.13
C ARG A 179 -12.66 10.44 -12.33
N LEU A 180 -11.40 10.27 -12.69
CA LEU A 180 -10.32 11.14 -12.21
C LEU A 180 -9.93 12.06 -13.37
N ASP A 181 -10.09 13.36 -13.17
CA ASP A 181 -9.72 14.40 -14.12
C ASP A 181 -8.59 15.24 -13.49
N GLY A 182 -7.35 14.95 -13.87
CA GLY A 182 -6.16 15.48 -13.20
C GLY A 182 -6.12 15.06 -11.73
N SER A 183 -6.25 16.03 -10.83
CA SER A 183 -6.31 15.82 -9.37
C SER A 183 -7.74 15.80 -8.82
N THR A 184 -8.74 16.04 -9.66
CA THR A 184 -10.14 16.14 -9.24
C THR A 184 -10.85 14.82 -9.49
N PHE A 185 -11.38 14.23 -8.41
CA PHE A 185 -12.31 13.13 -8.52
C PHE A 185 -13.70 13.68 -8.88
N GLN A 186 -14.28 13.16 -9.96
CA GLN A 186 -15.62 13.50 -10.43
C GLN A 186 -16.52 12.28 -10.30
N MET A 187 -17.60 12.46 -9.55
CA MET A 187 -18.71 11.51 -9.48
C MET A 187 -19.91 12.15 -10.18
N ARG A 188 -20.39 11.53 -11.25
CA ARG A 188 -21.55 12.04 -12.01
C ARG A 188 -22.63 10.98 -12.09
N PRO A 189 -23.88 11.30 -11.69
CA PRO A 189 -25.04 10.46 -11.98
C PRO A 189 -25.12 10.18 -13.48
N SER A 190 -25.26 8.92 -13.86
CA SER A 190 -25.46 8.50 -15.25
C SER A 190 -26.86 7.91 -15.48
N LEU A 191 -27.42 7.23 -14.48
CA LEU A 191 -28.74 6.61 -14.56
C LEU A 191 -29.44 6.63 -13.20
N LEU A 192 -30.66 7.15 -13.15
CA LEU A 192 -31.55 7.00 -12.00
C LEU A 192 -32.32 5.68 -12.14
N LEU A 193 -32.18 4.77 -11.17
CA LEU A 193 -32.86 3.49 -11.16
C LEU A 193 -34.17 3.56 -10.36
N ASP A 194 -34.16 4.26 -9.24
CA ASP A 194 -35.33 4.42 -8.37
C ASP A 194 -35.27 5.75 -7.62
N ALA A 195 -36.42 6.37 -7.39
CA ALA A 195 -36.55 7.61 -6.63
C ALA A 195 -37.94 7.73 -5.99
N PRO A 196 -38.07 8.39 -4.83
CA PRO A 196 -39.36 8.72 -4.24
C PRO A 196 -40.21 9.56 -5.21
N PRO A 197 -41.55 9.44 -5.17
CA PRO A 197 -42.43 10.30 -5.95
C PRO A 197 -42.31 11.75 -5.44
N GLY A 198 -41.72 12.62 -6.27
CA GLY A 198 -41.49 14.04 -5.99
C GLY A 198 -41.26 14.84 -7.25
#